data_AF-A0A519VHR5-F1
#
_entry.id   AF-A0A519VHR5-F1
#
_cell.length_a   1.000
_cell.length_b   1.000
_cell.length_c   1.000
_cell.angle_alpha   90.00
_cell.angle_beta   90.00
_cell.angle_gamma   90.00
#
_symmetry.space_group_name_H-M   'P 1'
#
loop_
_entity.id
_entity.type
_entity.pdbx_description
1 polymer ?
#
loop_
_entity_poly.entity_id
_entity_poly.type
_entity_poly.pdbx_seq_one_letter_code
_entity_poly.pdbx_strand_id
1 'polypeptide(L)'
;MTTTGAKPMKYQNGFWGQEFTSADNPAYTSPFYVPFMSGYGGITVAMMPNGATYYYFSDNNEFSWSSAVAEAAKLAPMPGAAVGAR
;
A
#
# COMPACT_ATOMS: atom_id res chain seq x y z
N MET A 1 -11.17 1.27 17.73
CA MET A 1 -10.44 -0.01 17.65
C MET A 1 -11.29 -0.96 16.84
N THR A 2 -10.85 -1.35 15.65
CA THR A 2 -11.54 -2.38 14.86
C THR A 2 -10.80 -3.68 15.11
N THR A 3 -11.46 -4.59 15.83
CA THR A 3 -10.91 -5.84 16.38
C THR A 3 -11.05 -7.00 15.39
N THR A 4 -10.58 -6.78 14.17
CA THR A 4 -10.46 -7.80 13.12
C THR A 4 -9.09 -7.52 12.49
N GLY A 5 -8.24 -8.51 12.22
CA GLY A 5 -6.87 -8.30 11.69
C GLY A 5 -6.75 -7.60 10.33
N ALA A 6 -7.79 -6.88 9.89
CA ALA A 6 -7.83 -6.04 8.71
C ALA A 6 -7.20 -4.67 8.98
N LYS A 7 -6.36 -4.23 8.04
CA LYS A 7 -5.76 -2.89 8.06
C LYS A 7 -6.85 -1.82 8.00
N PRO A 8 -6.71 -0.70 8.73
CA PRO A 8 -7.63 0.43 8.59
C PRO A 8 -7.69 0.91 7.14
N MET A 9 -8.92 1.08 6.64
CA MET A 9 -9.18 1.58 5.28
C MET A 9 -10.03 2.86 5.34
N LYS A 10 -9.70 3.82 4.49
CA LYS A 10 -10.45 5.08 4.31
C LYS A 10 -10.88 5.21 2.85
N TYR A 11 -12.07 5.73 2.57
CA TYR A 11 -12.54 5.93 1.20
C TYR A 11 -12.69 7.41 0.89
N GLN A 12 -12.16 7.83 -0.26
CA GLN A 12 -12.30 9.20 -0.74
C GLN A 12 -12.18 9.25 -2.27
N ASN A 13 -13.09 9.97 -2.94
CA ASN A 13 -13.01 10.28 -4.37
C ASN A 13 -12.79 9.06 -5.31
N GLY A 14 -13.35 7.89 -5.01
CA GLY A 14 -13.19 6.70 -5.86
C GLY A 14 -12.02 5.79 -5.47
N PHE A 15 -11.26 6.15 -4.44
CA PHE A 15 -10.10 5.39 -3.97
C PHE A 15 -10.30 4.91 -2.54
N TRP A 16 -9.84 3.70 -2.28
CA TRP A 16 -9.58 3.22 -0.92
C TRP A 16 -8.16 3.59 -0.53
N GLY A 17 -7.92 3.92 0.72
CA GLY A 17 -6.61 4.15 1.29
C GLY A 17 -6.35 3.11 2.35
N GLN A 18 -5.38 2.22 2.11
CA GLN A 18 -4.96 1.20 3.07
C GLN A 18 -3.81 1.72 3.93
N GLU A 19 -3.91 1.57 5.25
CA GLU A 19 -2.86 1.99 6.18
C GLU A 19 -1.68 1.00 6.25
N PHE A 20 -0.48 1.55 6.32
CA PHE A 20 0.78 0.86 6.56
C PHE A 20 1.50 1.47 7.75
N THR A 21 2.01 0.61 8.64
CA THR A 21 2.63 0.99 9.91
C THR A 21 3.90 0.17 10.16
N SER A 22 4.59 0.44 11.27
CA SER A 22 5.75 -0.34 11.72
C SER A 22 5.45 -1.84 11.92
N ALA A 23 4.18 -2.23 12.10
CA ALA A 23 3.76 -3.62 12.17
C ALA A 23 3.89 -4.37 10.83
N ASP A 24 3.88 -3.64 9.71
CA ASP A 24 4.01 -4.20 8.36
C ASP A 24 5.45 -4.24 7.88
N ASN A 25 6.23 -3.23 8.27
CA ASN A 25 7.66 -3.17 8.04
C ASN A 25 8.28 -2.30 9.13
N PRO A 26 9.24 -2.80 9.92
CA PRO A 26 9.88 -2.01 10.98
C PRO A 26 10.61 -0.76 10.48
N ALA A 27 10.90 -0.68 9.17
CA ALA A 27 11.47 0.52 8.55
C ALA A 27 10.48 1.70 8.50
N TYR A 28 9.17 1.46 8.65
CA TYR A 28 8.14 2.50 8.66
C TYR A 28 8.03 3.12 10.06
N THR A 29 8.70 4.26 10.25
CA THR A 29 8.69 5.10 11.45
C THR A 29 7.45 5.98 11.59
N SER A 30 6.69 6.23 10.53
CA SER A 30 5.39 6.93 10.60
C SER A 30 4.32 6.23 9.76
N PRO A 31 3.07 6.12 10.25
CA PRO A 31 1.98 5.55 9.48
C PRO A 31 1.69 6.34 8.20
N PHE A 32 1.39 5.63 7.11
CA PHE A 32 0.97 6.24 5.85
C PHE A 32 -0.13 5.43 5.18
N TYR A 33 -0.85 6.07 4.25
CA TYR A 33 -1.91 5.44 3.48
C TYR A 33 -1.48 5.29 2.02
N VAL A 34 -1.70 4.11 1.44
CA VAL A 34 -1.55 3.88 0.00
C VAL A 34 -2.93 3.93 -0.63
N PRO A 35 -3.25 4.98 -1.42
CA PRO A 35 -4.47 5.00 -2.21
C PRO A 35 -4.43 3.92 -3.29
N PHE A 36 -5.52 3.19 -3.43
CA PHE A 36 -5.67 2.13 -4.40
C PHE A 36 -7.13 2.01 -4.86
N MET A 37 -7.27 1.40 -6.03
CA MET A 37 -8.54 0.99 -6.61
C MET A 37 -8.38 -0.47 -7.02
N SER A 38 -9.34 -1.31 -6.58
CA SER A 38 -9.46 -2.71 -6.97
C SER A 38 -10.87 -2.92 -7.51
N GLY A 39 -10.99 -3.60 -8.64
CA GLY A 39 -12.24 -3.65 -9.39
C GLY A 39 -12.46 -4.95 -10.15
N TYR A 40 -13.66 -5.03 -10.74
CA TYR A 40 -14.17 -6.17 -11.48
C TYR A 40 -13.17 -6.67 -12.54
N GLY A 41 -13.04 -7.99 -12.66
CA GLY A 41 -12.03 -8.62 -13.51
C GLY A 41 -10.66 -8.78 -12.86
N GLY A 42 -10.44 -8.34 -11.62
CA GLY A 42 -9.16 -8.51 -10.92
C GLY A 42 -8.13 -7.43 -11.31
N ILE A 43 -8.62 -6.20 -11.49
CA ILE A 43 -7.81 -5.02 -11.78
C ILE A 43 -7.45 -4.33 -10.47
N THR A 44 -6.18 -4.13 -10.21
CA THR A 44 -5.68 -3.38 -9.06
C THR A 44 -4.68 -2.33 -9.49
N VAL A 45 -4.85 -1.10 -9.01
CA VAL A 45 -3.86 -0.02 -9.13
C VAL A 45 -3.64 0.58 -7.74
N ALA A 46 -2.40 0.59 -7.26
CA ALA A 46 -1.99 1.16 -5.97
C ALA A 46 -0.90 2.22 -6.19
N MET A 47 -1.14 3.42 -5.66
CA MET A 47 -0.29 4.59 -5.87
C MET A 47 0.46 4.89 -4.58
N MET A 48 1.73 4.50 -4.54
CA MET A 48 2.54 4.62 -3.34
C MET A 48 3.01 6.07 -3.16
N PRO A 49 3.09 6.57 -1.92
CA PRO A 49 3.43 7.97 -1.71
C PRO A 49 4.89 8.32 -2.02
N ASN A 50 5.76 7.33 -2.24
CA ASN A 50 7.12 7.54 -2.75
C ASN A 50 7.17 7.76 -4.29
N GLY A 51 6.00 7.81 -4.96
CA GLY A 51 5.87 8.02 -6.40
C GLY A 51 5.81 6.73 -7.23
N ALA A 52 6.04 5.56 -6.62
CA ALA A 52 5.88 4.29 -7.32
C ALA A 52 4.39 3.96 -7.53
N THR A 53 4.06 3.34 -8.66
CA THR A 53 2.70 2.83 -8.93
C THR A 53 2.78 1.34 -9.21
N TYR A 54 2.02 0.55 -8.47
CA TYR A 54 1.81 -0.87 -8.73
C TYR A 54 0.50 -1.05 -9.48
N TYR A 55 0.53 -1.76 -10.60
CA TYR A 55 -0.67 -2.16 -11.32
C TYR A 55 -0.62 -3.64 -11.63
N TYR A 56 -1.77 -4.28 -11.52
CA TYR A 56 -1.93 -5.69 -11.86
C TYR A 56 -3.31 -5.89 -12.48
N PHE A 57 -3.33 -6.58 -13.62
CA PHE A 57 -4.53 -6.92 -14.35
C PHE A 57 -4.58 -8.43 -14.48
N SER A 58 -5.68 -9.04 -14.06
CA SER A 58 -5.91 -10.47 -14.28
C SER A 58 -7.24 -10.71 -14.98
N ASP A 59 -7.59 -11.99 -15.07
CA ASP A 59 -8.87 -12.46 -15.56
C ASP A 59 -9.62 -13.09 -14.38
N ASN A 60 -10.24 -12.24 -13.54
CA ASN A 60 -11.01 -12.55 -12.32
C ASN A 60 -10.26 -12.94 -11.04
N ASN A 61 -8.92 -12.85 -10.99
CA ASN A 61 -8.17 -13.20 -9.78
C ASN A 61 -7.80 -11.96 -8.95
N GLU A 62 -7.87 -12.07 -7.63
CA GLU A 62 -7.42 -11.01 -6.71
C GLU A 62 -6.07 -11.38 -6.09
N PHE A 63 -5.13 -10.43 -6.09
CA PHE A 63 -3.79 -10.63 -5.56
C PHE A 63 -3.45 -9.56 -4.53
N SER A 64 -2.87 -10.00 -3.41
CA SER A 64 -2.33 -9.09 -2.41
C SER A 64 -1.13 -8.32 -2.99
N TRP A 65 -1.14 -7.01 -2.80
CA TRP A 65 -0.10 -6.09 -3.26
C TRP A 65 0.70 -5.48 -2.11
N SER A 66 0.44 -5.89 -0.85
CA SER A 66 1.13 -5.34 0.33
C SER A 66 2.65 -5.60 0.30
N SER A 67 3.09 -6.73 -0.25
CA SER A 67 4.52 -7.01 -0.45
C SER A 67 5.18 -6.06 -1.45
N ALA A 68 4.45 -5.63 -2.47
CA ALA A 68 4.96 -4.65 -3.44
C ALA A 68 5.28 -3.29 -2.79
N VAL A 69 4.55 -2.91 -1.74
CA VAL A 69 4.83 -1.69 -0.96
C VAL A 69 6.20 -1.80 -0.27
N ALA A 70 6.51 -2.95 0.31
CA ALA A 70 7.81 -3.18 0.96
C ALA A 70 8.97 -3.21 -0.04
N GLU A 71 8.76 -3.81 -1.22
CA GLU A 71 9.77 -3.80 -2.28
C GLU A 71 9.98 -2.41 -2.88
N ALA A 72 8.91 -1.65 -3.10
CA ALA A 72 9.01 -0.28 -3.60
C ALA A 72 9.68 0.68 -2.60
N ALA A 73 9.55 0.43 -1.29
CA ALA A 73 10.26 1.19 -0.26
C ALA A 73 11.80 1.08 -0.38
N LYS A 74 12.32 0.06 -1.08
CA LYS A 74 13.76 -0.09 -1.38
C LYS A 74 14.22 0.83 -2.52
N LEU A 75 13.31 1.21 -3.42
CA LEU A 75 13.61 2.12 -4.54
C LEU A 75 13.68 3.57 -4.06
N ALA A 76 12.71 3.96 -3.22
CA ALA A 76 12.65 5.26 -2.57
C ALA A 76 11.89 5.13 -1.24
N PRO A 77 12.28 5.87 -0.19
CA PRO A 77 11.60 5.83 1.11
C PRO A 77 10.12 6.21 0.98
N MET A 78 9.24 5.48 1.67
CA MET A 78 7.87 5.94 1.92
C MET A 78 7.92 7.18 2.86
N PRO A 79 6.89 8.05 2.89
CA PRO A 79 6.84 9.11 3.88
C PRO A 79 6.72 8.46 5.26
N GLY A 80 7.77 8.58 6.05
CA GLY A 80 7.90 7.83 7.29
C GLY A 80 8.65 6.51 7.17
N ALA A 81 9.25 6.14 6.04
CA ALA A 81 10.30 5.13 6.05
C ALA A 81 11.61 5.79 6.47
N ALA A 82 12.38 5.16 7.36
CA ALA A 82 13.74 5.61 7.64
C ALA A 82 14.52 5.67 6.31
N VAL A 83 15.09 6.83 6.00
CA VAL A 83 16.00 6.97 4.86
C VAL A 83 17.25 6.17 5.20
N GLY A 84 17.25 4.87 4.88
CA GLY A 84 18.45 4.06 4.91
C GLY A 84 19.47 4.71 3.99
N ALA A 85 20.61 5.11 4.56
CA ALA A 85 21.71 5.69 3.83
C ALA A 85 22.07 4.78 2.65
N ARG A 86 21.98 5.36 1.45
CA ARG A 86 22.60 4.82 0.24
C ARG A 86 24.13 4.83 0.39
#